data_AF-A0A8H2NTU3-F1
#
_entry.id   AF-A0A8H2NTU3-F1
#
_cell.length_a   1.000
_cell.length_b   1.000
_cell.length_c   1.000
_cell.angle_alpha   90.00
_cell.angle_beta   90.00
_cell.angle_gamma   90.00
#
_symmetry.space_group_name_H-M   'P 1'
#
loop_
_entity.id
_entity.type
_entity.pdbx_description
1 polymer ?
#
loop_
_entity_poly.entity_id
_entity_poly.type
_entity_poly.pdbx_seq_one_letter_code
_entity_poly.pdbx_strand_id
1 'polypeptide(L)'
;MTLTCERLVDVAMTNPINAQLISRLPELCLDQCMLTAGCLFQAVWNEKAQRDPGWGVKDYHVFYFDSDLSWEAENEVIQRARPLFQDLGVNVEFKNQARVHRWYSQRFGGTYPWLESTRDGIDRYLVAGTCIGLDVATGEVYAPPTAWRTPNMVCCTSIR
;
A
#
# COMPACT_ATOMS: atom_id res chain seq x y z
N MET A 1 22.22 -9.00 -3.26
CA MET A 1 21.25 -8.96 -4.38
C MET A 1 20.57 -7.61 -4.34
N THR A 2 20.57 -6.91 -5.48
CA THR A 2 19.96 -5.59 -5.66
C THR A 2 18.46 -5.78 -5.94
N LEU A 3 17.57 -5.12 -5.18
CA LEU A 3 16.11 -5.28 -5.33
C LEU A 3 15.56 -4.27 -6.33
N THR A 4 15.28 -4.70 -7.57
CA THR A 4 14.59 -3.87 -8.58
C THR A 4 13.09 -3.79 -8.31
N CYS A 5 12.40 -2.80 -8.90
CA CYS A 5 10.94 -2.71 -8.83
C CYS A 5 10.27 -3.96 -9.42
N GLU A 6 10.76 -4.47 -10.55
CA GLU A 6 10.28 -5.73 -11.14
C GLU A 6 10.43 -6.89 -10.16
N ARG A 7 11.62 -7.05 -9.56
CA ARG A 7 11.86 -8.13 -8.60
C ARG A 7 11.00 -7.99 -7.35
N LEU A 8 10.77 -6.77 -6.88
CA LEU A 8 9.86 -6.50 -5.77
C LEU A 8 8.45 -6.96 -6.12
N VAL A 9 7.93 -6.60 -7.29
CA VAL A 9 6.59 -7.02 -7.73
C VAL A 9 6.51 -8.54 -7.85
N ASP A 10 7.49 -9.18 -8.50
CA ASP A 10 7.54 -10.63 -8.65
C ASP A 10 7.44 -11.34 -7.29
N VAL A 11 8.24 -10.91 -6.32
CA VAL A 11 8.24 -11.48 -4.97
C VAL A 11 6.95 -11.15 -4.23
N ALA A 12 6.47 -9.90 -4.32
CA ALA A 12 5.22 -9.49 -3.68
C ALA A 12 4.01 -10.30 -4.18
N MET A 13 3.98 -10.67 -5.46
CA MET A 13 2.90 -11.45 -6.06
C MET A 13 2.98 -12.95 -5.72
N THR A 14 4.07 -13.44 -5.13
CA THR A 14 4.10 -14.79 -4.55
C THR A 14 3.18 -14.93 -3.34
N ASN A 15 2.79 -13.83 -2.70
CA ASN A 15 1.70 -13.82 -1.74
C ASN A 15 0.36 -13.87 -2.50
N PRO A 16 -0.42 -14.97 -2.40
CA PRO A 16 -1.67 -15.12 -3.14
C PRO A 16 -2.70 -14.05 -2.79
N ILE A 17 -2.66 -13.50 -1.57
CA ILE A 17 -3.57 -12.42 -1.18
C ILE A 17 -3.24 -11.12 -1.92
N ASN A 18 -1.95 -10.76 -2.04
CA ASN A 18 -1.54 -9.61 -2.85
C ASN A 18 -2.02 -9.76 -4.29
N ALA A 19 -1.85 -10.95 -4.88
CA ALA A 19 -2.29 -11.20 -6.25
C ALA A 19 -3.81 -11.06 -6.43
N GLN A 20 -4.61 -11.53 -5.47
CA GLN A 20 -6.08 -11.36 -5.48
C GLN A 20 -6.50 -9.90 -5.25
N LEU A 21 -5.78 -9.15 -4.43
CA LEU A 21 -6.06 -7.72 -4.23
C LEU A 21 -5.81 -6.94 -5.51
N ILE A 22 -4.65 -7.13 -6.14
CA ILE A 22 -4.31 -6.47 -7.41
C ILE A 22 -5.32 -6.78 -8.51
N SER A 23 -5.82 -8.02 -8.60
CA SER A 23 -6.77 -8.39 -9.65
C SER A 23 -8.19 -7.83 -9.44
N ARG A 24 -8.65 -7.68 -8.20
CA ARG A 24 -10.03 -7.29 -7.88
C ARG A 24 -10.20 -5.80 -7.57
N LEU A 25 -9.16 -5.12 -7.08
CA LEU A 25 -9.23 -3.69 -6.73
C LEU A 25 -9.68 -2.76 -7.88
N PRO A 26 -9.33 -3.01 -9.15
CA PRO A 26 -9.82 -2.20 -10.27
C PRO A 26 -11.36 -2.12 -10.38
N GLU A 27 -12.10 -3.11 -9.88
CA GLU A 27 -13.57 -3.13 -9.88
C GLU A 27 -14.19 -2.00 -9.03
N LEU A 28 -13.42 -1.42 -8.11
CA LEU A 28 -13.89 -0.30 -7.29
C LEU A 28 -13.82 1.06 -8.01
N CYS A 29 -13.09 1.13 -9.14
CA CYS A 29 -12.90 2.36 -9.93
C CYS A 29 -12.46 3.56 -9.07
N LEU A 30 -11.50 3.33 -8.15
CA LEU A 30 -10.98 4.37 -7.26
C LEU A 30 -9.81 5.10 -7.93
N ASP A 31 -9.79 6.42 -7.79
CA ASP A 31 -8.68 7.24 -8.27
C ASP A 31 -7.42 7.06 -7.42
N GLN A 32 -6.27 7.01 -8.10
CA GLN A 32 -4.95 6.81 -7.50
C GLN A 32 -4.89 5.55 -6.58
N CYS A 33 -5.61 4.49 -6.93
CA CYS A 33 -5.71 3.29 -6.13
C CYS A 33 -4.38 2.51 -6.09
N MET A 34 -3.82 2.35 -4.89
CA MET A 34 -2.55 1.68 -4.66
C MET A 34 -2.67 0.63 -3.56
N LEU A 35 -2.23 -0.59 -3.84
CA LEU A 35 -1.88 -1.54 -2.79
C LEU A 35 -0.55 -1.09 -2.20
N THR A 36 -0.47 -0.93 -0.88
CA THR A 36 0.69 -0.27 -0.25
C THR A 36 1.15 -1.01 1.01
N ALA A 37 2.13 -0.40 1.69
CA ALA A 37 2.62 -0.74 3.01
C ALA A 37 3.48 -2.00 3.05
N GLY A 38 3.41 -2.67 4.20
CA GLY A 38 4.18 -3.85 4.51
C GLY A 38 3.83 -5.05 3.65
N CYS A 39 2.61 -5.21 3.12
CA CYS A 39 2.25 -6.45 2.41
C CYS A 39 3.11 -6.75 1.18
N LEU A 40 3.61 -5.71 0.49
CA LEU A 40 4.50 -5.84 -0.66
C LEU A 40 5.92 -6.21 -0.23
N PHE A 41 6.47 -5.49 0.75
CA PHE A 41 7.86 -5.67 1.18
C PHE A 41 8.06 -6.82 2.16
N GLN A 42 7.03 -7.18 2.92
CA GLN A 42 7.01 -8.33 3.84
C GLN A 42 7.25 -9.63 3.07
N ALA A 43 6.76 -9.75 1.83
CA ALA A 43 7.07 -10.88 0.97
C ALA A 43 8.59 -10.99 0.70
N VAL A 44 9.28 -9.86 0.51
CA VAL A 44 10.75 -9.83 0.34
C VAL A 44 11.47 -10.23 1.63
N TRP A 45 11.01 -9.75 2.79
CA TRP A 45 11.57 -10.20 4.08
C TRP A 45 11.33 -11.69 4.31
N ASN A 46 10.16 -12.19 3.96
CA ASN A 46 9.79 -13.59 4.13
C ASN A 46 10.59 -14.49 3.18
N GLU A 47 10.81 -14.09 1.92
CA GLU A 47 11.70 -14.80 1.00
C GLU A 47 13.11 -14.94 1.58
N LYS A 48 13.69 -13.83 2.07
CA LYS A 48 15.02 -13.85 2.70
C LYS A 48 15.07 -14.70 3.97
N ALA A 49 13.98 -14.75 4.71
CA ALA A 49 13.85 -15.55 5.92
C ALA A 49 13.40 -17.01 5.64
N GLN A 50 13.22 -17.40 4.37
CA GLN A 50 12.69 -18.69 3.95
C GLN A 50 11.34 -19.03 4.60
N ARG A 51 10.44 -18.04 4.65
CA ARG A 51 9.08 -18.13 5.19
C ARG A 51 8.05 -18.02 4.08
N ASP A 52 6.82 -18.43 4.41
CA ASP A 52 5.66 -18.21 3.55
C ASP A 52 5.54 -16.71 3.19
N PRO A 53 5.25 -16.34 1.93
CA PRO A 53 5.18 -14.95 1.49
C PRO A 53 4.20 -14.08 2.30
N GLY A 54 3.09 -14.65 2.77
CA GLY A 54 2.09 -13.96 3.59
C GLY A 54 2.36 -14.00 5.10
N TRP A 55 3.45 -14.64 5.54
CA TRP A 55 3.75 -14.80 6.95
C TRP A 55 3.87 -13.44 7.66
N GLY A 56 3.13 -13.28 8.75
CA GLY A 56 3.19 -12.07 9.59
C GLY A 56 2.47 -10.83 9.03
N VAL A 57 1.82 -10.93 7.86
CA VAL A 57 0.96 -9.86 7.34
C VAL A 57 -0.36 -9.85 8.14
N LYS A 58 -0.62 -8.77 8.87
CA LYS A 58 -1.82 -8.64 9.71
C LYS A 58 -2.99 -7.97 8.98
N ASP A 59 -2.65 -7.08 8.06
CA ASP A 59 -3.56 -6.20 7.36
C ASP A 59 -2.98 -5.84 5.99
N TYR A 60 -3.88 -5.54 5.06
CA TYR A 60 -3.55 -5.13 3.70
C TYR A 60 -4.09 -3.72 3.49
N HIS A 61 -3.19 -2.76 3.29
CA HIS A 61 -3.56 -1.36 3.15
C HIS A 61 -3.78 -1.00 1.68
N VAL A 62 -4.91 -0.36 1.41
CA VAL A 62 -5.27 0.18 0.11
C VAL A 62 -5.46 1.68 0.24
N PHE A 63 -4.61 2.44 -0.45
CA PHE A 63 -4.72 3.88 -0.54
C PHE A 63 -5.47 4.26 -1.81
N TYR A 64 -6.28 5.31 -1.71
CA TYR A 64 -6.91 5.98 -2.84
C TYR A 64 -7.04 7.47 -2.50
N PHE A 65 -7.38 8.28 -3.48
CA PHE A 65 -7.52 9.72 -3.29
C PHE A 65 -8.88 10.19 -3.82
N ASP A 66 -9.69 10.75 -2.93
CA ASP A 66 -10.99 11.35 -3.27
C ASP A 66 -11.14 12.68 -2.52
N SER A 67 -11.60 13.72 -3.22
CA SER A 67 -11.84 15.05 -2.63
C SER A 67 -13.01 15.08 -1.63
N ASP A 68 -13.89 14.08 -1.63
CA ASP A 68 -14.91 13.92 -0.59
C ASP A 68 -14.26 13.43 0.72
N LEU A 69 -14.20 14.32 1.69
CA LEU A 69 -13.55 14.11 2.99
C LEU A 69 -14.49 13.52 4.04
N SER A 70 -15.74 13.23 3.69
CA SER A 70 -16.72 12.67 4.60
C SER A 70 -16.34 11.26 5.03
N TRP A 71 -16.78 10.86 6.23
CA TRP A 71 -16.63 9.47 6.64
C TRP A 71 -17.53 8.57 5.80
N GLU A 72 -18.69 9.10 5.42
CA GLU A 72 -19.72 8.44 4.64
C GLU A 72 -19.17 7.96 3.29
N ALA A 73 -18.46 8.81 2.55
CA ALA A 73 -17.81 8.44 1.29
C ALA A 73 -16.76 7.32 1.47
N GLU A 74 -15.89 7.42 2.49
CA GLU A 74 -14.92 6.37 2.77
C GLU A 74 -15.59 5.06 3.19
N ASN A 75 -16.67 5.13 3.97
CA ASN A 75 -17.44 3.98 4.37
C ASN A 75 -18.17 3.33 3.19
N GLU A 76 -18.67 4.10 2.22
CA GLU A 76 -19.25 3.54 0.98
C GLU A 76 -18.22 2.70 0.21
N VAL A 77 -16.98 3.16 0.10
CA VAL A 77 -15.88 2.38 -0.49
C VAL A 77 -15.66 1.08 0.29
N ILE A 78 -15.60 1.14 1.63
CA ILE A 78 -15.45 -0.04 2.49
C ILE A 78 -16.60 -1.04 2.28
N GLN A 79 -17.84 -0.57 2.19
CA GLN A 79 -19.00 -1.44 1.95
C GLN A 79 -18.96 -2.08 0.56
N ARG A 80 -18.60 -1.33 -0.48
CA ARG A 80 -18.43 -1.85 -1.84
C ARG A 80 -17.28 -2.86 -1.95
N ALA A 81 -16.21 -2.68 -1.18
CA ALA A 81 -15.07 -3.57 -1.17
C ALA A 81 -15.34 -4.90 -0.43
N ARG A 82 -16.18 -4.89 0.61
CA ARG A 82 -16.49 -6.08 1.42
C ARG A 82 -16.82 -7.33 0.58
N PRO A 83 -17.79 -7.32 -0.37
CA PRO A 83 -18.09 -8.51 -1.16
C PRO A 83 -16.94 -8.97 -2.06
N LEU A 84 -16.01 -8.09 -2.43
CA LEU A 84 -14.87 -8.42 -3.28
C LEU A 84 -13.76 -9.17 -2.53
N PHE A 85 -13.67 -9.05 -1.20
CA PHE A 85 -12.51 -9.54 -0.44
C PHE A 85 -12.86 -10.42 0.76
N GLN A 86 -14.13 -10.53 1.14
CA GLN A 86 -14.56 -11.29 2.33
C GLN A 86 -14.17 -12.78 2.27
N ASP A 87 -14.07 -13.37 1.07
CA ASP A 87 -13.67 -14.76 0.85
C ASP A 87 -12.18 -15.00 1.15
N LEU A 88 -11.35 -13.95 1.13
CA LEU A 88 -9.91 -14.05 1.37
C LEU A 88 -9.56 -14.25 2.86
N GLY A 89 -10.51 -13.99 3.77
CA GLY A 89 -10.30 -14.17 5.21
C GLY A 89 -9.26 -13.24 5.84
N VAL A 90 -8.97 -12.10 5.21
CA VAL A 90 -7.98 -11.10 5.67
C VAL A 90 -8.62 -9.75 5.96
N ASN A 91 -7.92 -8.92 6.74
CA ASN A 91 -8.31 -7.53 6.97
C ASN A 91 -7.75 -6.63 5.85
N VAL A 92 -8.63 -5.99 5.08
CA VAL A 92 -8.26 -5.02 4.04
C VAL A 92 -8.70 -3.63 4.49
N GLU A 93 -7.74 -2.73 4.66
CA GLU A 93 -7.97 -1.38 5.16
C GLU A 93 -7.91 -0.35 4.02
N PHE A 94 -9.06 0.23 3.71
CA PHE A 94 -9.17 1.34 2.77
C PHE A 94 -8.94 2.67 3.48
N LYS A 95 -8.13 3.54 2.88
CA LYS A 95 -7.85 4.89 3.38
C LYS A 95 -7.84 5.91 2.26
N ASN A 96 -8.81 6.84 2.29
CA ASN A 96 -8.77 8.05 1.49
C ASN A 96 -7.66 8.96 2.01
N GLN A 97 -6.59 9.12 1.23
CA GLN A 97 -5.44 9.91 1.65
C GLN A 97 -5.76 11.40 1.81
N ALA A 98 -6.74 11.93 1.06
CA ALA A 98 -7.21 13.30 1.25
C ALA A 98 -7.80 13.52 2.65
N ARG A 99 -8.40 12.49 3.26
CA ARG A 99 -9.13 12.57 4.54
C ARG A 99 -8.25 12.40 5.79
N VAL A 100 -7.03 11.87 5.66
CA VAL A 100 -6.20 11.44 6.81
C VAL A 100 -6.03 12.53 7.87
N HIS A 101 -5.83 13.79 7.45
CA HIS A 101 -5.69 14.95 8.34
C HIS A 101 -6.89 15.15 9.28
N ARG A 102 -8.09 14.65 8.95
CA ARG A 102 -9.32 14.78 9.77
C ARG A 102 -9.30 13.93 11.02
N TRP A 103 -8.68 12.75 10.96
CA TRP A 103 -8.74 11.76 12.04
C TRP A 103 -7.38 11.43 12.65
N TYR A 104 -6.27 11.74 11.97
CA TYR A 104 -4.92 11.37 12.43
C TYR A 104 -4.63 11.92 13.84
N SER A 105 -4.88 13.22 14.06
CA SER A 105 -4.59 13.88 15.33
C SER A 105 -5.36 13.26 16.51
N GLN A 106 -6.61 12.86 16.27
CA GLN A 106 -7.44 12.22 17.31
C GLN A 106 -6.96 10.81 17.65
N ARG A 107 -6.44 10.08 16.66
CA ARG A 107 -5.99 8.68 16.83
C ARG A 107 -4.57 8.56 17.36
N PHE A 108 -3.66 9.41 16.89
CA PHE A 108 -2.22 9.30 17.14
C PHE A 108 -1.59 10.53 17.79
N GLY A 109 -2.33 11.63 17.92
CA GLY A 109 -1.78 12.93 18.32
C GLY A 109 -1.03 13.64 17.19
N GLY A 110 -0.58 14.87 17.45
CA GLY A 110 0.17 15.70 16.49
C GLY A 110 -0.68 16.29 15.37
N THR A 111 -0.04 17.08 14.51
CA THR A 111 -0.65 17.62 13.29
C THR A 111 -0.34 16.71 12.11
N TYR A 112 -1.28 16.61 11.17
CA TYR A 112 -1.07 15.89 9.92
C TYR A 112 -1.48 16.82 8.78
N PRO A 113 -0.60 17.09 7.80
CA PRO A 113 -0.88 18.04 6.73
C PRO A 113 -1.96 17.50 5.79
N TRP A 114 -2.55 18.41 5.03
CA TRP A 114 -3.34 18.05 3.87
C TRP A 114 -2.43 17.34 2.86
N LEU A 115 -2.93 16.25 2.29
CA LEU A 115 -2.24 15.49 1.25
C LEU A 115 -2.85 15.84 -0.11
N GLU A 116 -2.04 15.79 -1.17
CA GLU A 116 -2.46 16.09 -2.54
C GLU A 116 -2.55 14.82 -3.40
N SER A 117 -2.02 13.70 -2.92
CA SER A 117 -1.99 12.43 -3.63
C SER A 117 -1.89 11.22 -2.68
N THR A 118 -2.08 10.01 -3.22
CA THR A 118 -1.76 8.79 -2.46
C THR A 118 -0.28 8.62 -2.19
N ARG A 119 0.57 9.14 -3.09
CA ARG A 119 2.04 9.15 -2.98
C ARG A 119 2.49 9.90 -1.73
N ASP A 120 1.85 11.01 -1.40
CA ASP A 120 2.11 11.74 -0.15
C ASP A 120 1.87 10.88 1.09
N GLY A 121 0.85 10.02 1.06
CA GLY A 121 0.58 9.07 2.14
C GLY A 121 1.69 8.03 2.27
N ILE A 122 2.16 7.50 1.13
CA ILE A 122 3.22 6.48 1.06
C ILE A 122 4.55 7.03 1.60
N ASP A 123 4.88 8.28 1.29
CA ASP A 123 6.09 8.97 1.78
C ASP A 123 6.14 9.09 3.30
N ARG A 124 4.99 8.96 3.97
CA ARG A 124 4.84 9.14 5.42
C ARG A 124 4.85 7.82 6.20
N TYR A 125 5.05 6.67 5.55
CA TYR A 125 5.30 5.42 6.27
C TYR A 125 6.55 5.52 7.16
N LEU A 126 6.46 5.01 8.39
CA LEU A 126 7.52 5.14 9.39
C LEU A 126 8.76 4.27 9.09
N VAL A 127 8.54 3.16 8.38
CA VAL A 127 9.61 2.23 8.01
C VAL A 127 9.92 2.46 6.54
N ALA A 128 11.15 2.91 6.24
CA ALA A 128 11.62 3.18 4.88
C ALA A 128 11.22 2.08 3.88
N GLY A 129 11.56 0.81 4.14
CA GLY A 129 11.22 -0.30 3.24
C GLY A 129 9.73 -0.51 2.96
N THR A 130 8.83 0.16 3.69
CA THR A 130 7.37 0.09 3.49
C THR A 130 6.79 1.33 2.79
N CYS A 131 7.61 2.34 2.49
CA CYS A 131 7.24 3.48 1.64
C CYS A 131 7.15 3.02 0.18
N ILE A 132 6.18 2.17 -0.14
CA ILE A 132 6.00 1.57 -1.46
C ILE A 132 4.50 1.50 -1.75
N GLY A 133 4.11 1.80 -2.99
CA GLY A 133 2.79 1.53 -3.53
C GLY A 133 2.89 0.85 -4.89
N LEU A 134 2.00 -0.11 -5.13
CA LEU A 134 1.78 -0.71 -6.44
C LEU A 134 0.44 -0.19 -6.97
N ASP A 135 0.49 0.57 -8.06
CA ASP A 135 -0.68 1.07 -8.74
C ASP A 135 -1.46 -0.11 -9.35
N VAL A 136 -2.74 -0.24 -8.98
CA VAL A 136 -3.55 -1.40 -9.37
C VAL A 136 -4.00 -1.35 -10.83
N ALA A 137 -3.98 -0.18 -11.46
CA ALA A 137 -4.39 0.01 -12.84
C ALA A 137 -3.22 -0.13 -13.81
N THR A 138 -2.05 0.40 -13.45
CA THR A 138 -0.87 0.42 -14.34
C THR A 138 0.16 -0.67 -14.01
N GLY A 139 0.14 -1.21 -12.79
CA GLY A 139 1.21 -2.07 -12.28
C GLY A 139 2.51 -1.30 -11.98
N GLU A 140 2.48 0.03 -12.02
CA GLU A 140 3.64 0.86 -11.72
C GLU A 140 3.93 0.86 -10.21
N VAL A 141 5.22 0.73 -9.86
CA VAL A 141 5.68 0.84 -8.48
C VAL A 141 6.06 2.28 -8.18
N TYR A 142 5.38 2.87 -7.20
CA TYR A 142 5.83 4.10 -6.57
C TYR A 142 6.67 3.78 -5.32
N ALA A 143 7.83 4.40 -5.21
CA ALA A 143 8.65 4.33 -4.02
C ALA A 143 9.65 5.51 -3.96
N PRO A 144 9.54 6.40 -2.96
CA PRO A 144 10.42 7.56 -2.82
C PRO A 144 11.87 7.16 -2.53
N PRO A 145 12.83 8.08 -2.73
CA PRO A 145 14.24 7.83 -2.40
C PRO A 145 14.49 7.39 -0.94
N THR A 146 13.60 7.77 -0.02
CA THR A 146 13.65 7.36 1.39
C THR A 146 13.39 5.87 1.55
N ALA A 147 12.58 5.25 0.69
CA ALA A 147 12.24 3.83 0.77
C ALA A 147 13.46 2.90 0.61
N TRP A 148 14.50 3.42 -0.05
CA TRP A 148 15.68 2.69 -0.48
C TRP A 148 16.89 2.88 0.43
N ARG A 149 16.73 3.54 1.59
CA ARG A 149 17.83 3.81 2.54
C ARG A 149 18.04 2.71 3.59
N THR A 150 17.32 1.59 3.49
CA THR A 150 17.48 0.45 4.41
C THR A 150 18.86 -0.20 4.22
N PRO A 151 19.71 -0.31 5.27
CA PRO A 151 21.03 -0.93 5.14
C PRO A 151 20.94 -2.34 4.56
N ASN A 152 21.80 -2.67 3.58
CA ASN A 152 21.79 -3.89 2.75
C ASN A 152 20.74 -3.99 1.63
N MET A 153 20.05 -2.89 1.28
CA MET A 153 19.15 -2.82 0.13
C MET A 153 19.35 -1.52 -0.65
N VAL A 154 20.37 -1.49 -1.51
CA VAL A 154 20.57 -0.40 -2.48
C VAL A 154 20.00 -0.85 -3.82
N CYS A 155 19.07 -0.11 -4.41
CA CYS A 155 18.71 -0.27 -5.81
C CYS A 155 18.38 1.07 -6.50
N CYS A 156 18.78 1.12 -7.77
CA CYS A 156 18.85 2.24 -8.72
C CYS A 156 17.86 3.39 -8.56
N THR A 157 18.44 4.57 -8.37
CA THR A 157 17.99 5.82 -8.99
C THR A 157 17.98 5.67 -10.52
N SER A 158 16.83 5.40 -11.10
CA SER A 158 16.61 5.58 -12.53
C SER A 158 15.17 6.01 -12.77
N ILE A 159 14.84 7.21 -12.31
CA ILE A 159 13.80 8.01 -12.94
C ILE A 159 14.53 9.29 -13.37
N ARG A 160 14.83 9.36 -14.67
CA ARG A 160 15.13 10.63 -15.32
C ARG A 160 13.81 11.32 -15.64
#